data_AF-D7CFA3-F1
#
_entry.id   AF-D7CFA3-F1
#
_cell.length_a   1.000
_cell.length_b   1.000
_cell.length_c   1.000
_cell.angle_alpha   90.00
_cell.angle_beta   90.00
_cell.angle_gamma   90.00
#
_symmetry.space_group_name_H-M   'P 1'
#
loop_
_entity.id
_entity.type
_entity.pdbx_description
1 polymer ?
#
loop_
_entity_poly.entity_id
_entity_poly.type
_entity_poly.pdbx_seq_one_letter_code
_entity_poly.pdbx_strand_id
1 'polypeptide(L)'
;MLDLLVARLVEQDLLAAGGKQRTDSTHVVAAVRDLNRLELAGEAVRAALEALTCADPDWVAQSVDVASWSRRYGPRVDSRRLPTSRTRQQKLAVDFTRATAGT
;
A
#
# COMPACT_ATOMS: atom_id res chain seq x y z
N MET A 1 14.46 11.27 -9.34
CA MET A 1 13.36 12.26 -9.23
C MET A 1 13.67 13.28 -8.14
N LEU A 2 14.03 12.83 -6.94
CA LEU A 2 14.39 13.72 -5.83
C LEU A 2 15.61 14.60 -6.13
N ASP A 3 16.62 14.07 -6.84
CA ASP A 3 17.84 14.82 -7.18
C ASP A 3 17.57 16.05 -8.06
N LEU A 4 16.61 15.95 -8.98
CA LEU A 4 16.17 17.08 -9.81
C LEU A 4 15.50 18.17 -8.97
N LEU A 5 14.71 17.77 -7.98
CA LEU A 5 14.08 18.71 -7.05
C LEU A 5 15.14 19.41 -6.19
N VAL A 6 16.11 18.66 -5.66
CA VAL A 6 17.23 19.22 -4.88
C VAL A 6 18.04 20.21 -5.71
N ALA A 7 18.37 19.87 -6.96
CA ALA A 7 19.10 20.76 -7.86
C ALA A 7 18.35 22.09 -8.08
N ARG A 8 17.02 22.05 -8.30
CA ARG A 8 16.20 23.26 -8.47
C ARG A 8 16.11 24.12 -7.22
N LEU A 9 16.07 23.51 -6.04
CA LEU A 9 16.02 24.24 -4.78
C LEU A 9 17.36 24.91 -4.47
N VAL A 10 18.49 24.31 -4.86
CA VAL A 10 19.82 24.94 -4.78
C VAL A 10 19.94 26.10 -5.77
N GLU A 11 19.48 25.93 -7.02
CA GLU A 11 19.44 27.02 -8.01
C GLU A 11 18.64 28.25 -7.54
N GLN A 12 17.67 28.05 -6.65
CA GLN A 12 16.82 29.10 -6.10
C GLN A 12 17.29 29.63 -4.74
N ASP A 13 18.49 29.25 -4.28
CA ASP A 13 19.03 29.61 -2.96
C ASP A 13 18.14 29.20 -1.77
N LEU A 14 17.29 28.18 -1.96
CA LEU A 14 16.41 27.65 -0.94
C LEU A 14 17.08 26.55 -0.10
N LEU A 15 18.20 26.00 -0.57
CA LEU A 15 18.98 24.97 0.12
C LEU A 15 20.48 25.29 0.09
N ALA A 16 21.11 25.31 1.26
CA ALA A 16 22.56 25.44 1.41
C ALA A 16 23.22 24.08 1.69
N ALA A 17 24.39 23.83 1.11
CA ALA A 17 25.16 22.61 1.35
C ALA A 17 25.67 22.56 2.80
N GLY A 18 25.60 21.39 3.43
CA GLY A 18 26.20 21.12 4.76
C GLY A 18 25.48 21.76 5.96
N GLY A 19 24.37 22.48 5.76
CA GLY A 19 23.56 23.05 6.84
C GLY A 19 22.56 22.04 7.42
N LYS A 20 22.28 22.13 8.72
CA LYS A 20 21.14 21.43 9.34
C LYS A 20 19.84 22.09 8.85
N GLN A 21 19.22 21.51 7.82
CA GLN A 21 17.91 21.94 7.36
C GLN A 21 16.88 21.74 8.48
N ARG A 22 16.14 22.80 8.81
CA ARG A 22 14.97 22.68 9.70
C ARG A 22 13.86 22.07 8.88
N THR A 23 13.59 20.80 9.11
CA THR A 23 12.36 20.16 8.64
C THR A 23 11.25 20.50 9.63
N ASP A 24 10.79 21.75 9.63
CA ASP A 24 9.60 22.18 10.40
C ASP A 24 8.30 21.85 9.65
N SER A 25 8.33 20.86 8.77
CA SER A 25 7.13 20.24 8.24
C SER A 25 6.22 19.90 9.41
N THR A 26 5.02 20.47 9.43
CA THR A 26 3.97 20.09 10.36
C THR A 26 3.94 18.58 10.37
N HIS A 27 4.21 17.96 11.52
CA HIS A 27 4.21 16.52 11.63
C HIS A 27 2.84 16.05 11.17
N VAL A 28 2.75 15.42 10.00
CA VAL A 28 1.51 14.82 9.54
C VAL A 28 1.36 13.58 10.40
N VAL A 29 0.79 13.75 11.58
CA VAL A 29 0.21 12.66 12.35
C VAL A 29 -0.92 12.17 11.46
N ALA A 30 -0.63 11.13 10.67
CA ALA A 30 -1.68 10.45 9.94
C ALA A 30 -2.78 10.12 10.97
N ALA A 31 -4.03 10.44 10.66
CA ALA A 31 -5.17 9.94 11.40
C ALA A 31 -5.27 8.42 11.13
N VAL A 32 -4.30 7.67 11.65
CA VAL A 32 -4.24 6.22 11.57
C VAL A 32 -5.28 5.75 12.56
N ARG A 33 -6.49 5.50 12.07
CA ARG A 33 -7.40 4.67 12.85
C ARG A 33 -6.86 3.25 12.85
N ASP A 34 -7.15 2.53 13.92
CA ASP A 34 -6.93 1.09 13.93
C ASP A 34 -7.65 0.47 12.73
N LEU A 35 -6.88 -0.32 11.98
CA LEU A 35 -7.43 -1.16 10.94
C LEU A 35 -8.33 -2.19 11.61
N ASN A 36 -9.56 -2.31 11.13
CA ASN A 36 -10.37 -3.44 11.53
C ASN A 36 -9.76 -4.73 10.93
N ARG A 37 -10.12 -5.89 11.47
CA ARG A 37 -9.52 -7.17 11.08
C ARG A 37 -9.58 -7.47 9.57
N LEU A 38 -10.61 -7.00 8.86
CA LEU A 38 -10.72 -7.21 7.41
C LEU A 38 -9.72 -6.37 6.63
N GLU A 39 -9.49 -5.15 7.10
CA GLU A 39 -8.53 -4.23 6.49
C GLU A 39 -7.12 -4.73 6.74
N LEU A 40 -6.84 -5.16 7.97
CA LEU A 40 -5.57 -5.77 8.28
C LEU A 40 -5.29 -6.99 7.38
N ALA A 41 -6.28 -7.86 7.17
CA ALA A 41 -6.13 -9.02 6.29
C ALA A 41 -5.86 -8.62 4.83
N GLY A 42 -6.61 -7.66 4.29
CA GLY A 42 -6.44 -7.20 2.91
C GLY A 42 -5.12 -6.46 2.68
N GLU A 43 -4.74 -5.57 3.60
CA GLU A 43 -3.46 -4.85 3.57
C GLU A 43 -2.27 -5.79 3.71
N ALA A 44 -2.35 -6.80 4.59
CA ALA A 44 -1.28 -7.76 4.80
C ALA A 44 -0.99 -8.57 3.52
N VAL A 45 -2.03 -9.01 2.81
CA VAL A 45 -1.87 -9.75 1.55
C VAL A 45 -1.25 -8.86 0.47
N ARG A 46 -1.67 -7.59 0.35
CA ARG A 46 -1.03 -6.65 -0.58
C ARG A 46 0.42 -6.36 -0.23
N ALA A 47 0.73 -6.11 1.04
CA ALA A 47 2.10 -5.86 1.49
C ALA A 47 3.00 -7.08 1.26
N ALA A 48 2.49 -8.29 1.46
CA ALA A 48 3.23 -9.51 1.15
C ALA A 48 3.56 -9.63 -0.35
N LEU A 49 2.59 -9.32 -1.24
CA LEU A 49 2.87 -9.34 -2.68
C LEU A 49 3.87 -8.26 -3.10
N GLU A 50 3.79 -7.07 -2.53
CA GLU A 50 4.75 -6.00 -2.78
C GLU A 50 6.16 -6.43 -2.36
N ALA A 51 6.30 -7.01 -1.17
CA ALA A 51 7.58 -7.56 -0.71
C ALA A 51 8.11 -8.68 -1.63
N LEU A 52 7.25 -9.57 -2.09
CA LEU A 52 7.62 -10.62 -3.06
C LEU A 52 8.04 -10.03 -4.40
N THR A 53 7.37 -8.97 -4.87
CA THR A 53 7.72 -8.28 -6.13
C THR A 53 9.10 -7.63 -6.04
N CYS A 54 9.46 -7.10 -4.87
CA CYS A 54 10.81 -6.58 -4.62
C CYS A 54 11.87 -7.69 -4.54
N ALA A 55 11.52 -8.86 -4.04
CA ALA A 55 12.46 -9.97 -3.86
C ALA A 55 12.66 -10.81 -5.13
N ASP A 56 11.58 -11.09 -5.88
CA ASP A 56 11.56 -11.92 -7.08
C ASP A 56 10.42 -11.48 -8.03
N PRO A 57 10.66 -10.48 -8.88
CA PRO A 57 9.64 -9.98 -9.79
C PRO A 57 9.23 -10.99 -10.87
N ASP A 58 10.16 -11.85 -11.31
CA ASP A 58 9.91 -12.84 -12.37
C ASP A 58 9.00 -13.95 -11.88
N TRP A 59 9.19 -14.42 -10.64
CA TRP A 59 8.29 -15.38 -10.02
C TRP A 59 6.88 -14.80 -9.84
N VAL A 60 6.76 -13.55 -9.42
CA VAL A 60 5.46 -12.88 -9.26
C VAL A 60 4.74 -12.77 -10.61
N ALA A 61 5.45 -12.40 -11.67
CA ALA A 61 4.88 -12.31 -13.02
C ALA A 61 4.35 -13.65 -13.54
N GLN A 62 4.96 -14.77 -13.14
CA GLN A 62 4.55 -16.12 -13.53
C GLN A 62 3.45 -16.68 -12.63
N SER A 63 3.44 -16.31 -11.34
CA SER A 63 2.62 -16.96 -10.32
C SER A 63 1.30 -16.23 -10.02
N VAL A 64 1.19 -14.96 -10.39
CA VAL A 64 0.04 -14.12 -10.05
C VAL A 64 -0.79 -13.80 -11.29
N ASP A 65 -2.04 -14.26 -11.31
CA ASP A 65 -3.03 -13.76 -12.25
C ASP A 65 -3.42 -12.32 -11.86
N VAL A 66 -2.88 -11.36 -12.61
CA VAL A 66 -3.09 -9.92 -12.40
C VAL A 66 -4.58 -9.55 -12.46
N ALA A 67 -5.39 -10.23 -13.29
CA ALA A 67 -6.79 -9.88 -13.44
C ALA A 67 -7.61 -10.24 -12.19
N SER A 68 -7.51 -11.47 -11.70
CA SER A 68 -8.19 -11.88 -10.46
C SER A 68 -7.62 -11.17 -9.23
N TRP A 69 -6.31 -10.95 -9.18
CA TRP A 69 -5.66 -10.19 -8.12
C TRP A 69 -6.19 -8.76 -8.04
N SER A 70 -6.15 -8.03 -9.16
CA SER A 70 -6.58 -6.63 -9.23
C SER A 70 -8.05 -6.48 -8.86
N ARG A 71 -8.90 -7.45 -9.22
CA ARG A 71 -10.31 -7.45 -8.84
C ARG A 71 -10.50 -7.61 -7.32
N ARG A 72 -9.67 -8.41 -6.66
CA ARG A 72 -9.82 -8.77 -5.24
C ARG A 72 -9.11 -7.80 -4.29
N TYR A 73 -7.89 -7.39 -4.63
CA TYR A 73 -7.01 -6.59 -3.77
C TYR A 73 -6.67 -5.20 -4.34
N GLY A 74 -7.08 -4.90 -5.58
CA GLY A 74 -6.91 -3.57 -6.18
C GLY A 74 -7.75 -2.48 -5.51
N PRO A 75 -9.03 -2.71 -5.16
CA PRO A 75 -9.79 -1.75 -4.38
C PRO A 75 -9.17 -1.51 -2.99
N ARG A 76 -9.10 -0.24 -2.57
CA ARG A 76 -8.69 0.09 -1.19
C ARG A 76 -9.64 -0.58 -0.18
N VAL A 77 -9.06 -1.29 0.79
CA VAL A 77 -9.81 -1.92 1.89
C VAL A 77 -10.01 -0.85 2.97
N ASP A 78 -11.00 0.01 2.75
CA ASP A 78 -11.38 1.11 3.67
C ASP A 78 -12.78 0.86 4.25
N SER A 79 -12.95 1.04 5.56
CA SER A 79 -14.18 0.82 6.32
C SER A 79 -15.37 1.61 5.81
N ARG A 80 -15.13 2.79 5.20
CA ARG A 80 -16.19 3.57 4.55
C ARG A 80 -16.77 2.86 3.32
N ARG A 81 -16.01 1.95 2.71
CA ARG A 81 -16.37 1.14 1.54
C ARG A 81 -16.67 -0.31 1.91
N LEU A 82 -16.41 -0.72 3.16
CA LEU A 82 -16.71 -2.07 3.61
C LEU A 82 -18.22 -2.28 3.79
N PRO A 83 -18.72 -3.49 3.52
CA PRO A 83 -20.10 -3.82 3.83
C PRO A 83 -20.41 -3.62 5.31
N THR A 84 -21.54 -2.98 5.61
CA THR A 84 -22.03 -2.77 6.99
C THR A 84 -22.65 -4.03 7.60
N SER A 85 -23.09 -4.98 6.76
CA SER A 85 -23.69 -6.25 7.18
C SER A 85 -22.61 -7.27 7.55
N ARG A 86 -22.77 -7.91 8.72
CA ARG A 86 -21.89 -9.00 9.20
C ARG A 86 -21.77 -10.15 8.20
N THR A 87 -22.85 -10.53 7.54
CA THR A 87 -22.85 -11.60 6.52
C THR A 87 -21.95 -11.26 5.34
N ARG A 88 -22.00 -10.00 4.88
CA ARG A 88 -21.14 -9.52 3.79
C ARG A 88 -19.69 -9.35 4.22
N GLN A 89 -19.45 -8.98 5.48
CA GLN A 89 -18.12 -8.93 6.08
C GLN A 89 -17.48 -10.32 6.18
N GLN A 90 -18.22 -11.33 6.61
CA GLN A 90 -17.74 -12.71 6.64
C GLN A 90 -17.46 -13.24 5.23
N LYS A 91 -18.33 -12.95 4.26
CA LYS A 91 -18.07 -13.32 2.87
C LYS A 91 -16.77 -12.70 2.35
N LEU A 92 -16.53 -11.42 2.64
CA LEU A 92 -15.30 -10.74 2.26
C LEU A 92 -14.07 -11.32 2.97
N ALA A 93 -14.18 -11.68 4.25
CA ALA A 93 -13.11 -12.37 4.98
C ALA A 93 -12.74 -13.69 4.29
N VAL A 94 -13.75 -14.48 3.93
CA VAL A 94 -13.55 -15.75 3.20
C VAL A 94 -12.90 -15.48 1.84
N ASP A 95 -13.37 -14.48 1.10
CA ASP A 95 -12.80 -14.12 -0.20
C ASP A 95 -11.31 -13.75 -0.11
N PHE A 96 -10.88 -13.07 0.97
CA PHE A 96 -9.45 -12.81 1.23
C PHE A 96 -8.66 -14.09 1.56
N THR A 97 -9.24 -15.00 2.33
CA THR A 97 -8.55 -16.24 2.73
C THR A 97 -8.58 -17.34 1.68
N ARG A 98 -9.44 -17.23 0.66
CA ARG A 98 -9.56 -18.24 -0.39
C ARG A 98 -8.36 -18.15 -1.31
N ALA A 99 -7.35 -18.96 -1.02
CA ALA A 99 -6.20 -19.17 -1.90
C ALA A 99 -6.69 -19.41 -3.32
N THR A 100 -6.11 -18.68 -4.28
CA THR A 100 -6.14 -19.07 -5.68
C THR A 100 -5.35 -20.38 -5.78
N ALA A 101 -6.03 -21.50 -5.55
CA ALA A 101 -5.59 -22.79 -6.06
C ALA A 101 -5.76 -22.71 -7.59
N GLY A 102 -4.78 -22.08 -8.24
CA GLY A 102 -4.55 -22.18 -9.67
C GLY A 102 -3.38 -23.13 -9.85
N THR A 103 -3.70 -24.31 -10.40
CA THR A 103 -2.76 -25.18 -11.11
C THR A 103 -2.09 -24.42 -12.24
#